data_AF-A0A428P0M5-F1
#
_entry.id   AF-A0A428P0M5-F1
#
_cell.length_a   1.000
_cell.length_b   1.000
_cell.length_c   1.000
_cell.angle_alpha   90.00
_cell.angle_beta   90.00
_cell.angle_gamma   90.00
#
_symmetry.space_group_name_H-M   'P 1'
#
loop_
_entity.id
_entity.type
_entity.pdbx_description
1 polymer ?
#
loop_
_entity_poly.entity_id
_entity_poly.type
_entity_poly.pdbx_seq_one_letter_code
_entity_poly.pdbx_strand_id
1 'polypeptide(L)'
;MDRNRVGVDGRPAELGGALEEAFIGWKDGMWAARANDMALHQREAVYKPVFDVVKDPGLTGASPEVYTGEPNDMHLKRVIKGPFNAQNPYIAPVTQSMELLSGTSRNCLHLGIDIRGSGLTYQTGDHIAIWPMNATNEVDEFLRIVGLEGHNNTVVHIEPLDSTTNTFDSIARHRLEICAPVSRQFLSRLTSFAPNEAAEAEVSKLAYDKTYFHEKVGKMQYNLSRTLSVASGGEKWTKVPFSLLIEGLPKVQPRYYSISSSSLVQPDRISVTAVVESQVISGRTDPFKGVATSSH
;
A
#
# COMPACT_ATOMS: atom_id res chain seq x y z
N MET A 1 -39.25 2.97 -13.58
CA MET A 1 -38.37 4.11 -13.28
C MET A 1 -37.21 4.05 -14.26
N ASP A 2 -37.21 4.91 -15.26
CA ASP A 2 -36.09 5.02 -16.20
C ASP A 2 -34.87 5.58 -15.47
N ARG A 3 -33.76 4.84 -15.52
CA ARG A 3 -32.48 5.30 -14.96
C ARG A 3 -31.82 6.20 -16.01
N ASN A 4 -31.74 7.49 -15.73
CA ASN A 4 -31.04 8.43 -16.60
C ASN A 4 -29.53 8.41 -16.29
N ARG A 5 -28.69 8.10 -17.28
CA ARG A 5 -27.22 8.07 -17.13
C ARG A 5 -26.64 9.42 -17.52
N VAL A 6 -25.86 10.02 -16.63
CA VAL A 6 -25.09 11.25 -16.90
C VAL A 6 -23.67 10.86 -17.26
N GLY A 7 -23.20 11.30 -18.44
CA GLY A 7 -21.86 11.01 -18.94
C GLY A 7 -21.72 9.67 -19.69
N VAL A 8 -20.47 9.39 -20.09
CA VAL A 8 -20.09 8.19 -20.86
C VAL A 8 -19.71 7.03 -19.93
N ASP A 9 -19.89 5.81 -20.43
CA ASP A 9 -19.46 4.59 -19.75
C ASP A 9 -17.92 4.52 -19.74
N GLY A 10 -17.34 4.26 -18.56
CA GLY A 10 -15.89 4.18 -18.39
C GLY A 10 -15.41 2.76 -18.69
N ARG A 11 -14.70 2.58 -19.81
CA ARG A 11 -14.19 1.27 -20.24
C ARG A 11 -12.67 1.30 -20.33
N PRO A 12 -11.94 0.83 -19.29
CA PRO A 12 -10.48 0.88 -19.27
C PRO A 12 -9.81 0.23 -20.48
N ALA A 13 -10.37 -0.86 -21.00
CA ALA A 13 -9.83 -1.60 -22.14
C ALA A 13 -9.95 -0.85 -23.48
N GLU A 14 -10.92 0.05 -23.63
CA GLU A 14 -11.13 0.84 -24.86
C GLU A 14 -10.31 2.15 -24.85
N LEU A 15 -9.71 2.50 -23.71
CA LEU A 15 -9.01 3.77 -23.47
C LEU A 15 -7.48 3.69 -23.67
N GLY A 16 -6.96 2.57 -24.18
CA GLY A 16 -5.61 2.47 -24.78
C GLY A 16 -4.42 2.79 -23.87
N GLY A 17 -4.58 2.74 -22.54
CA GLY A 17 -3.54 3.10 -21.58
C GLY A 17 -3.62 2.31 -20.27
N ALA A 18 -2.67 2.56 -19.37
CA ALA A 18 -2.70 2.03 -18.01
C ALA A 18 -4.05 2.35 -17.33
N LEU A 19 -4.61 1.41 -16.55
CA LEU A 19 -5.94 1.51 -15.92
C LEU A 19 -6.18 2.86 -15.23
N GLU A 20 -5.16 3.38 -14.55
CA GLU A 20 -5.22 4.67 -13.87
C GLU A 20 -5.38 5.85 -14.83
N GLU A 21 -4.66 5.85 -15.95
CA GLU A 21 -4.73 6.92 -16.95
C GLU A 21 -6.08 6.96 -17.65
N ALA A 22 -6.63 5.77 -17.93
CA ALA A 22 -7.99 5.61 -18.43
C ALA A 22 -9.01 6.15 -17.41
N PHE A 23 -8.83 5.84 -16.12
CA PHE A 23 -9.69 6.33 -15.05
C PHE A 23 -9.64 7.85 -14.90
N ILE A 24 -8.45 8.47 -14.92
CA ILE A 24 -8.30 9.92 -14.80
C ILE A 24 -9.00 10.63 -15.97
N GLY A 25 -8.78 10.16 -17.21
CA GLY A 25 -9.44 10.74 -18.38
C GLY A 25 -10.96 10.61 -18.35
N TRP A 26 -11.48 9.44 -17.93
CA TRP A 26 -12.90 9.24 -17.75
C TRP A 26 -13.49 10.12 -16.64
N LYS A 27 -12.81 10.22 -15.49
CA LYS A 27 -13.24 10.99 -14.31
C LYS A 27 -13.46 12.47 -14.66
N ASP A 28 -12.56 13.06 -15.44
CA ASP A 28 -12.66 14.49 -15.80
C ASP A 28 -13.87 14.75 -16.69
N GLY A 29 -14.12 13.88 -17.68
CA GLY A 29 -15.33 13.92 -18.51
C GLY A 29 -16.61 13.69 -17.69
N MET A 30 -16.57 12.75 -16.75
CA MET A 30 -17.69 12.47 -15.84
C MET A 30 -18.04 13.69 -14.97
N TRP A 31 -17.04 14.36 -14.37
CA TRP A 31 -17.29 15.56 -13.57
C TRP A 31 -17.82 16.73 -14.39
N ALA A 32 -17.29 16.94 -15.60
CA ALA A 32 -17.79 17.98 -16.50
C ALA A 32 -19.27 17.74 -16.86
N ALA A 33 -19.63 16.51 -17.22
CA ALA A 33 -21.02 16.14 -17.51
C ALA A 33 -21.93 16.34 -16.29
N ARG A 34 -21.46 15.95 -15.10
CA ARG A 34 -22.23 16.09 -13.85
C ARG A 34 -22.40 17.55 -13.43
N ALA A 35 -21.36 18.37 -13.58
CA ALA A 35 -21.42 19.79 -13.26
C ALA A 35 -22.44 20.52 -14.14
N ASN A 36 -22.49 20.18 -15.44
CA ASN A 36 -23.48 20.73 -16.36
C ASN A 36 -24.91 20.27 -16.03
N ASP A 37 -25.11 18.97 -15.80
CA ASP A 37 -26.41 18.38 -15.46
C ASP A 37 -27.03 18.97 -14.18
N MET A 38 -26.20 19.26 -13.18
CA MET A 38 -26.64 19.75 -11.87
C MET A 38 -26.42 21.26 -11.65
N ALA A 39 -25.97 22.01 -12.66
CA ALA A 39 -25.58 23.42 -12.54
C ALA A 39 -24.60 23.70 -11.37
N LEU A 40 -23.58 22.86 -11.22
CA LEU A 40 -22.58 22.99 -10.16
C LEU A 40 -21.44 23.92 -10.59
N HIS A 41 -20.97 24.74 -9.64
CA HIS A 41 -19.78 25.56 -9.82
C HIS A 41 -18.55 24.89 -9.20
N GLN A 42 -17.48 24.78 -9.98
CA GLN A 42 -16.21 24.27 -9.48
C GLN A 42 -15.58 25.28 -8.51
N ARG A 43 -15.07 24.78 -7.39
CA ARG A 43 -14.24 25.54 -6.44
C ARG A 43 -12.87 24.91 -6.34
N GLU A 44 -11.91 25.67 -5.84
CA GLU A 44 -10.60 25.14 -5.48
C GLU A 44 -10.76 24.04 -4.42
N ALA A 45 -10.05 22.94 -4.62
CA ALA A 45 -10.09 21.79 -3.73
C ALA A 45 -9.21 22.05 -2.51
N VAL A 46 -9.82 22.49 -1.41
CA VAL A 46 -9.15 22.54 -0.11
C VAL A 46 -9.30 21.18 0.57
N TYR A 47 -8.19 20.58 1.00
CA TYR A 47 -8.22 19.32 1.74
C TYR A 47 -9.01 19.50 3.04
N LYS A 48 -10.01 18.65 3.23
CA LYS A 48 -10.76 18.52 4.47
C LYS A 48 -10.69 17.05 4.90
N PRO A 49 -10.01 16.74 6.02
CA PRO A 49 -9.88 15.36 6.46
C PRO A 49 -11.25 14.76 6.76
N VAL A 50 -11.42 13.49 6.43
CA VAL A 50 -12.62 12.72 6.83
C VAL A 50 -12.44 12.07 8.21
N PHE A 51 -11.21 12.06 8.73
CA PHE A 51 -10.83 11.68 10.09
C PHE A 51 -9.54 12.40 10.53
N ASP A 52 -9.37 12.55 11.84
CA ASP A 52 -8.19 13.11 12.47
C ASP A 52 -7.22 12.01 12.92
N VAL A 53 -5.92 12.32 12.92
CA VAL A 53 -4.86 11.46 13.46
C VAL A 53 -4.33 12.12 14.73
N VAL A 54 -4.80 11.65 15.89
CA VAL A 54 -4.55 12.27 17.19
C VAL A 54 -3.45 11.50 17.91
N LYS A 55 -2.37 12.18 18.30
CA LYS A 55 -1.28 11.56 19.07
C LYS A 55 -1.71 11.32 20.52
N ASP A 56 -1.34 10.16 21.06
CA ASP A 56 -1.57 9.80 22.46
C ASP A 56 -0.24 9.62 23.20
N PRO A 57 0.22 10.63 23.96
CA PRO A 57 1.47 10.53 24.72
C PRO A 57 1.35 9.64 25.98
N GLY A 58 0.14 9.24 26.37
CA GLY A 58 -0.10 8.36 27.52
C GLY A 58 0.14 6.89 27.22
N LEU A 59 0.20 6.52 25.94
CA LEU A 59 0.38 5.15 25.47
C LEU A 59 1.74 4.95 24.79
N THR A 60 2.19 3.71 24.77
CA THR A 60 3.40 3.29 24.05
C THR A 60 3.08 2.07 23.20
N GLY A 61 3.96 1.69 22.27
CA GLY A 61 3.81 0.43 21.52
C GLY A 61 3.78 -0.83 22.41
N ALA A 62 4.14 -0.74 23.69
CA ALA A 62 4.03 -1.85 24.64
C ALA A 62 2.67 -1.92 25.36
N SER A 63 1.81 -0.92 25.20
CA SER A 63 0.47 -0.89 25.79
C SER A 63 -0.42 -1.96 25.13
N PRO A 64 -1.19 -2.75 25.91
CA PRO A 64 -1.92 -3.92 25.40
C PRO A 64 -3.03 -3.61 24.38
N GLU A 65 -3.51 -2.37 24.34
CA GLU A 65 -4.51 -1.87 23.39
C GLU A 65 -3.91 -1.33 22.08
N VAL A 66 -2.58 -1.20 22.00
CA VAL A 66 -1.90 -0.60 20.84
C VAL A 66 -1.54 -1.67 19.83
N TYR A 67 -2.08 -1.54 18.62
CA TYR A 67 -1.74 -2.39 17.48
C TYR A 67 -0.34 -2.05 16.96
N THR A 68 0.52 -3.07 16.96
CA THR A 68 1.89 -3.00 16.44
C THR A 68 2.10 -3.84 15.19
N GLY A 69 1.05 -4.55 14.73
CA GLY A 69 1.04 -5.31 13.49
C GLY A 69 -0.03 -6.40 13.44
N GLU A 70 -0.81 -6.52 14.52
CA GLU A 70 -1.88 -7.49 14.63
C GLU A 70 -2.97 -7.20 13.60
N PRO A 71 -3.45 -8.23 12.88
CA PRO A 71 -4.44 -8.05 11.81
C PRO A 71 -5.82 -7.67 12.36
N ASN A 72 -6.15 -8.10 13.59
CA ASN A 72 -7.43 -7.81 14.24
C ASN A 72 -7.33 -7.94 15.77
N ASP A 73 -8.45 -7.65 16.42
CA ASP A 73 -8.66 -7.64 17.87
C ASP A 73 -8.37 -8.98 18.57
N MET A 74 -8.65 -10.12 17.92
CA MET A 74 -8.37 -11.46 18.48
C MET A 74 -6.87 -11.72 18.54
N HIS A 75 -6.09 -11.22 17.58
CA HIS A 75 -4.64 -11.32 17.57
C HIS A 75 -4.02 -10.44 18.64
N LEU A 76 -4.49 -9.20 18.78
CA LEU A 76 -4.06 -8.28 19.84
C LEU A 76 -4.27 -8.90 21.24
N LYS A 77 -5.47 -9.45 21.47
CA LYS A 77 -5.85 -10.10 22.74
C LYS A 77 -5.28 -11.52 22.91
N ARG A 78 -4.55 -12.05 21.92
CA ARG A 78 -3.96 -13.40 21.90
C ARG A 78 -4.98 -14.53 22.12
N VAL A 79 -6.20 -14.35 21.61
CA VAL A 79 -7.32 -15.32 21.68
C VAL A 79 -7.66 -15.87 20.28
N ILE A 80 -6.62 -16.19 19.51
CA ILE A 80 -6.71 -16.57 18.10
C ILE A 80 -7.45 -17.90 17.96
N LYS A 81 -8.61 -17.88 17.30
CA LYS A 81 -9.41 -19.07 16.99
C LYS A 81 -9.97 -18.96 15.57
N GLY A 82 -10.24 -20.11 14.95
CA GLY A 82 -10.90 -20.17 13.66
C GLY A 82 -12.38 -19.71 13.72
N PRO A 83 -13.02 -19.50 12.56
CA PRO A 83 -12.51 -19.78 11.22
C PRO A 83 -11.45 -18.77 10.77
N PHE A 84 -10.46 -19.24 10.02
CA PHE A 84 -9.44 -18.40 9.43
C PHE A 84 -9.84 -17.97 8.02
N ASN A 85 -9.70 -16.68 7.73
CA ASN A 85 -10.09 -16.05 6.46
C ASN A 85 -9.34 -14.71 6.29
N ALA A 86 -9.74 -13.90 5.31
CA ALA A 86 -9.11 -12.60 5.06
C ALA A 86 -9.22 -11.62 6.25
N GLN A 87 -10.26 -11.71 7.08
CA GLN A 87 -10.45 -10.84 8.24
C GLN A 87 -9.79 -11.40 9.51
N ASN A 88 -9.49 -12.69 9.52
CA ASN A 88 -8.85 -13.41 10.63
C ASN A 88 -7.82 -14.40 10.08
N PRO A 89 -6.61 -13.95 9.73
CA PRO A 89 -5.60 -14.83 9.15
C PRO A 89 -4.96 -15.72 10.23
N TYR A 90 -4.40 -16.86 9.84
CA TYR A 90 -3.57 -17.66 10.73
C TYR A 90 -2.12 -17.21 10.65
N ILE A 91 -1.49 -16.91 11.79
CA ILE A 91 -0.04 -16.63 11.85
C ILE A 91 0.70 -17.97 11.83
N ALA A 92 1.00 -18.43 10.62
CA ALA A 92 1.63 -19.72 10.39
C ALA A 92 3.16 -19.63 10.43
N PRO A 93 3.87 -20.52 11.16
CA PRO A 93 5.32 -20.56 11.10
C PRO A 93 5.82 -21.12 9.76
N VAL A 94 6.86 -20.48 9.22
CA VAL A 94 7.61 -21.00 8.08
C VAL A 94 8.63 -22.01 8.60
N THR A 95 8.41 -23.29 8.30
CA THR A 95 9.26 -24.41 8.75
C THR A 95 10.35 -24.78 7.76
N GLN A 96 10.24 -24.32 6.52
CA GLN A 96 11.25 -24.54 5.49
C GLN A 96 11.34 -23.30 4.60
N SER A 97 12.57 -22.89 4.27
CA SER A 97 12.84 -21.86 3.27
C SER A 97 14.10 -22.26 2.49
N MET A 98 13.96 -22.45 1.19
CA MET A 98 15.02 -22.97 0.33
C MET A 98 15.06 -22.21 -0.99
N GLU A 99 16.24 -21.81 -1.43
CA GLU A 99 16.46 -21.28 -2.77
C GLU A 99 16.43 -22.42 -3.80
N LEU A 100 15.63 -22.27 -4.86
CA LEU A 100 15.47 -23.24 -5.94
C LEU A 100 16.38 -22.96 -7.13
N LEU A 101 16.86 -21.73 -7.30
CA LEU A 101 17.71 -21.34 -8.41
C LEU A 101 19.15 -21.14 -7.96
N SER A 102 20.08 -21.78 -8.65
CA SER A 102 21.52 -21.61 -8.42
C SER A 102 22.20 -21.05 -9.67
N GLY A 103 23.12 -20.10 -9.50
CA GLY A 103 23.92 -19.56 -10.60
C GLY A 103 23.16 -18.64 -11.56
N THR A 104 22.05 -18.05 -11.12
CA THR A 104 21.27 -17.09 -11.92
C THR A 104 21.12 -15.75 -11.20
N SER A 105 20.74 -14.70 -11.94
CA SER A 105 20.40 -13.38 -11.36
C SER A 105 19.00 -13.32 -10.75
N ARG A 106 18.22 -14.40 -10.82
CA ARG A 106 16.88 -14.52 -10.24
C ARG A 106 16.91 -15.45 -9.04
N ASN A 107 16.04 -15.16 -8.07
CA ASN A 107 15.82 -15.99 -6.89
C ASN A 107 14.41 -16.60 -6.95
N CYS A 108 14.25 -17.82 -6.50
CA CYS A 108 12.96 -18.49 -6.37
C CYS A 108 12.94 -19.30 -5.07
N LEU A 109 12.05 -18.92 -4.16
CA LEU A 109 11.96 -19.53 -2.84
C LEU A 109 10.93 -20.67 -2.87
N HIS A 110 11.31 -21.81 -2.31
CA HIS A 110 10.40 -22.81 -1.81
C HIS A 110 10.20 -22.59 -0.31
N LEU A 111 8.95 -22.31 0.07
CA LEU A 111 8.55 -22.12 1.46
C LEU A 111 7.67 -23.28 1.92
N GLY A 112 7.92 -23.79 3.13
CA GLY A 112 7.04 -24.72 3.83
C GLY A 112 6.37 -24.02 5.00
N ILE A 113 5.04 -23.98 5.00
CA ILE A 113 4.21 -23.27 5.97
C ILE A 113 3.43 -24.32 6.78
N ASP A 114 3.64 -24.34 8.09
CA ASP A 114 3.04 -25.34 8.98
C ASP A 114 1.67 -24.88 9.47
N ILE A 115 0.66 -25.71 9.24
CA ILE A 115 -0.73 -25.45 9.63
C ILE A 115 -1.23 -26.43 10.70
N ARG A 116 -0.35 -27.26 11.28
CA ARG A 116 -0.72 -28.21 12.35
C ARG A 116 -1.35 -27.51 13.52
N GLY A 117 -2.42 -28.10 14.05
CA GLY A 117 -3.13 -27.58 15.22
C GLY A 117 -3.95 -26.31 14.96
N SER A 118 -3.88 -25.72 13.76
CA SER A 118 -4.72 -24.56 13.40
C SER A 118 -6.17 -24.96 13.08
N GLY A 119 -6.38 -26.20 12.59
CA GLY A 119 -7.67 -26.62 12.04
C GLY A 119 -7.93 -26.13 10.62
N LEU A 120 -6.96 -25.45 9.98
CA LEU A 120 -6.99 -25.23 8.53
C LEU A 120 -6.86 -26.55 7.78
N THR A 121 -7.53 -26.62 6.65
CA THR A 121 -7.41 -27.70 5.67
C THR A 121 -7.30 -27.09 4.28
N TYR A 122 -6.64 -27.78 3.35
CA TYR A 122 -6.55 -27.35 1.96
C TYR A 122 -6.67 -28.54 1.02
N GLN A 123 -7.02 -28.26 -0.24
CA GLN A 123 -7.00 -29.23 -1.34
C GLN A 123 -5.86 -28.91 -2.32
N THR A 124 -5.35 -29.95 -2.98
CA THR A 124 -4.33 -29.78 -4.01
C THR A 124 -4.91 -28.96 -5.17
N GLY A 125 -4.28 -27.84 -5.51
CA GLY A 125 -4.78 -26.87 -6.48
C GLY A 125 -5.36 -25.59 -5.87
N ASP A 126 -5.51 -25.53 -4.54
CA ASP A 126 -5.91 -24.32 -3.83
C ASP A 126 -4.83 -23.23 -3.88
N HIS A 127 -5.22 -22.03 -3.44
CA HIS A 127 -4.32 -20.89 -3.26
C HIS A 127 -4.16 -20.58 -1.78
N ILE A 128 -3.00 -20.07 -1.41
CA ILE A 128 -2.74 -19.43 -0.12
C ILE A 128 -2.60 -17.92 -0.31
N ALA A 129 -3.23 -17.16 0.58
CA ALA A 129 -3.07 -15.71 0.65
C ALA A 129 -2.06 -15.37 1.75
N ILE A 130 -0.94 -14.76 1.38
CA ILE A 130 0.10 -14.31 2.32
C ILE A 130 -0.05 -12.81 2.54
N TRP A 131 -0.23 -12.42 3.81
CA TRP A 131 -0.25 -11.02 4.23
C TRP A 131 1.19 -10.51 4.36
N PRO A 132 1.63 -9.56 3.51
CA PRO A 132 2.98 -9.04 3.60
C PRO A 132 3.07 -7.87 4.60
N MET A 133 4.30 -7.45 4.88
CA MET A 133 4.60 -6.21 5.57
C MET A 133 5.65 -5.42 4.78
N ASN A 134 5.60 -4.09 4.82
CA ASN A 134 6.61 -3.28 4.16
C ASN A 134 7.97 -3.45 4.84
N ALA A 135 9.03 -3.46 4.03
CA ALA A 135 10.40 -3.58 4.53
C ALA A 135 10.78 -2.35 5.37
N THR A 136 11.60 -2.55 6.40
CA THR A 136 11.99 -1.49 7.35
C THR A 136 12.57 -0.26 6.68
N ASN A 137 13.45 -0.43 5.70
CA ASN A 137 14.04 0.70 4.96
C ASN A 137 12.99 1.53 4.17
N GLU A 138 11.93 0.89 3.69
CA GLU A 138 10.83 1.58 2.98
C GLU A 138 9.96 2.37 3.95
N VAL A 139 9.67 1.79 5.12
CA VAL A 139 8.93 2.44 6.20
C VAL A 139 9.71 3.64 6.74
N ASP A 140 11.00 3.47 6.99
CA ASP A 140 11.88 4.53 7.49
C ASP A 140 11.95 5.69 6.49
N GLU A 141 12.17 5.41 5.21
CA GLU A 141 12.22 6.45 4.17
C GLU A 141 10.87 7.16 4.00
N PHE A 142 9.76 6.41 4.07
CA PHE A 142 8.41 6.98 4.02
C PHE A 142 8.14 7.90 5.21
N LEU A 143 8.42 7.47 6.44
CA LEU A 143 8.24 8.30 7.62
C LEU A 143 9.19 9.50 7.61
N ARG A 144 10.43 9.32 7.15
CA ARG A 144 11.42 10.40 7.04
C ARG A 144 10.96 11.51 6.10
N ILE A 145 10.57 11.17 4.88
CA ILE A 145 10.22 12.17 3.87
C ILE A 145 8.96 12.96 4.25
N VAL A 146 8.02 12.37 4.99
CA VAL A 146 6.81 13.08 5.48
C VAL A 146 7.03 13.77 6.83
N GLY A 147 8.26 13.79 7.35
CA GLY A 147 8.61 14.53 8.57
C GLY A 147 8.29 13.82 9.88
N LEU A 148 8.16 12.49 9.87
CA LEU A 148 7.87 11.64 11.03
C LEU A 148 9.07 10.77 11.46
N GLU A 149 10.28 11.08 10.98
CA GLU A 149 11.51 10.47 11.49
C GLU A 149 11.64 10.67 13.01
N GLY A 150 11.91 9.59 13.74
CA GLY A 150 11.96 9.61 15.21
C GLY A 150 10.59 9.55 15.90
N HIS A 151 9.50 9.60 15.13
CA HIS A 151 8.13 9.45 15.63
C HIS A 151 7.53 8.06 15.33
N ASN A 152 8.30 7.12 14.79
CA ASN A 152 7.85 5.77 14.40
C ASN A 152 6.93 5.11 15.45
N ASN A 153 7.36 5.11 16.72
CA ASN A 153 6.64 4.49 17.84
C ASN A 153 5.62 5.41 18.53
N THR A 154 5.36 6.60 17.98
CA THR A 154 4.33 7.50 18.52
C THR A 154 2.97 6.88 18.31
N VAL A 155 2.21 6.73 19.40
CA VAL A 155 0.87 6.18 19.38
C VAL A 155 -0.12 7.23 18.86
N VAL A 156 -1.05 6.80 18.01
CA VAL A 156 -2.08 7.61 17.40
C VAL A 156 -3.45 6.91 17.35
N HIS A 157 -4.51 7.71 17.41
CA HIS A 157 -5.90 7.32 17.19
C HIS A 157 -6.40 7.90 15.86
N ILE A 158 -7.33 7.21 15.19
CA ILE A 158 -7.94 7.65 13.93
C ILE A 158 -9.43 7.93 14.14
N GLU A 159 -9.78 9.17 14.48
CA GLU A 159 -11.16 9.53 14.89
C GLU A 159 -11.94 10.23 13.77
N PRO A 160 -13.24 9.97 13.56
CA PRO A 160 -14.10 8.99 14.26
C PRO A 160 -14.13 7.61 13.59
N LEU A 161 -13.33 7.40 12.54
CA LEU A 161 -13.49 6.28 11.60
C LEU A 161 -13.06 4.92 12.17
N ASP A 162 -12.06 4.90 13.05
CA ASP A 162 -11.41 3.67 13.50
C ASP A 162 -11.04 3.78 14.99
N SER A 163 -11.65 2.92 15.82
CA SER A 163 -11.35 2.87 17.26
C SER A 163 -10.02 2.18 17.58
N THR A 164 -9.25 1.75 16.58
CA THR A 164 -7.97 1.09 16.81
C THR A 164 -6.85 2.10 17.04
N THR A 165 -6.13 1.88 18.13
CA THR A 165 -4.95 2.65 18.51
C THR A 165 -3.72 2.01 17.88
N ASN A 166 -2.94 2.77 17.11
CA ASN A 166 -1.80 2.26 16.34
C ASN A 166 -0.56 3.14 16.56
N THR A 167 0.59 2.72 16.05
CA THR A 167 1.76 3.62 15.91
C THR A 167 1.87 4.10 14.46
N PHE A 168 2.62 5.17 14.21
CA PHE A 168 2.92 5.57 12.83
C PHE A 168 3.62 4.45 12.04
N ASP A 169 4.56 3.73 12.69
CA ASP A 169 5.23 2.57 12.12
C ASP A 169 4.21 1.48 11.75
N SER A 170 3.34 1.07 12.67
CA SER A 170 2.42 -0.03 12.40
C SER A 170 1.42 0.27 11.28
N ILE A 171 0.98 1.53 11.16
CA ILE A 171 0.17 1.98 10.03
C ILE A 171 0.95 1.88 8.71
N ALA A 172 2.16 2.44 8.66
CA ALA A 172 2.99 2.44 7.45
C ALA A 172 3.45 1.02 7.06
N ARG A 173 3.76 0.17 8.04
CA ARG A 173 4.32 -1.17 7.84
C ARG A 173 3.27 -2.21 7.46
N HIS A 174 2.08 -2.14 8.07
CA HIS A 174 1.09 -3.21 7.96
C HIS A 174 -0.22 -2.79 7.30
N ARG A 175 -0.54 -1.48 7.23
CA ARG A 175 -1.86 -1.03 6.76
C ARG A 175 -1.82 -0.32 5.42
N LEU A 176 -0.72 0.34 5.04
CA LEU A 176 -0.61 1.12 3.79
C LEU A 176 0.36 0.49 2.78
N GLU A 177 0.00 0.46 1.50
CA GLU A 177 0.88 0.07 0.38
C GLU A 177 1.84 1.21 0.03
N ILE A 178 2.76 1.56 0.93
CA ILE A 178 3.72 2.65 0.73
C ILE A 178 4.70 2.40 -0.44
N CYS A 179 4.83 1.15 -0.89
CA CYS A 179 5.66 0.72 -2.01
C CYS A 179 4.91 0.64 -3.34
N ALA A 180 3.61 0.91 -3.37
CA ALA A 180 2.86 0.90 -4.62
C ALA A 180 3.33 2.04 -5.57
N PRO A 181 3.16 1.87 -6.89
CA PRO A 181 3.31 2.97 -7.84
C PRO A 181 2.48 4.17 -7.38
N VAL A 182 3.10 5.35 -7.35
CA VAL A 182 2.40 6.57 -6.94
C VAL A 182 1.41 6.99 -8.02
N SER A 183 0.23 7.46 -7.59
CA SER A 183 -0.81 7.97 -8.48
C SER A 183 -0.60 9.44 -8.82
N ARG A 184 -0.79 9.84 -10.10
CA ARG A 184 -0.81 11.28 -10.48
C ARG A 184 -1.93 12.03 -9.78
N GLN A 185 -3.09 11.40 -9.64
CA GLN A 185 -4.22 11.98 -8.91
C GLN A 185 -3.89 12.16 -7.43
N PHE A 186 -3.09 11.28 -6.84
CA PHE A 186 -2.66 11.48 -5.47
C PHE A 186 -1.63 12.61 -5.35
N LEU A 187 -0.70 12.73 -6.31
CA LEU A 187 0.25 13.84 -6.34
C LEU A 187 -0.44 15.22 -6.41
N SER A 188 -1.53 15.37 -7.18
CA SER A 188 -2.25 16.66 -7.22
C SER A 188 -2.85 17.06 -5.87
N ARG A 189 -3.15 16.09 -4.99
CA ARG A 189 -3.63 16.37 -3.62
C ARG A 189 -2.50 16.83 -2.69
N LEU A 190 -1.23 16.61 -3.06
CA LEU A 190 -0.06 16.95 -2.26
C LEU A 190 0.54 18.31 -2.62
N THR A 191 0.22 18.87 -3.78
CA THR A 191 0.82 20.12 -4.30
C THR A 191 0.82 21.25 -3.27
N SER A 192 -0.32 21.52 -2.62
CA SER A 192 -0.44 22.60 -1.62
C SER A 192 0.30 22.36 -0.30
N PHE A 193 0.86 21.17 -0.11
CA PHE A 193 1.64 20.78 1.06
C PHE A 193 3.14 20.69 0.77
N ALA A 194 3.57 21.14 -0.41
CA ALA A 194 4.96 21.16 -0.78
C ALA A 194 5.82 21.97 0.22
N PRO A 195 7.06 21.53 0.48
CA PRO A 195 7.94 22.22 1.42
C PRO A 195 8.34 23.62 0.92
N ASN A 196 8.52 23.78 -0.40
CA ASN A 196 8.96 25.00 -1.05
C ASN A 196 8.32 25.16 -2.45
N GLU A 197 8.45 26.35 -3.05
CA GLU A 197 7.86 26.69 -4.37
C GLU A 197 8.37 25.81 -5.52
N ALA A 198 9.64 25.40 -5.49
CA ALA A 198 10.21 24.54 -6.52
C ALA A 198 9.61 23.12 -6.47
N ALA A 199 9.46 22.56 -5.27
CA ALA A 199 8.83 21.27 -5.05
C ALA A 199 7.34 21.30 -5.42
N GLU A 200 6.65 22.41 -5.14
CA GLU A 200 5.27 22.64 -5.55
C GLU A 200 5.13 22.60 -7.08
N ALA A 201 5.97 23.36 -7.79
CA ALA A 201 5.98 23.40 -9.24
C ALA A 201 6.30 22.02 -9.85
N GLU A 202 7.26 21.29 -9.28
CA GLU A 202 7.66 19.96 -9.75
C GLU A 202 6.57 18.91 -9.52
N VAL A 203 5.98 18.83 -8.32
CA VAL A 203 4.86 17.90 -8.05
C VAL A 203 3.62 18.27 -8.85
N SER A 204 3.33 19.57 -9.04
CA SER A 204 2.24 20.02 -9.91
C SER A 204 2.45 19.53 -11.34
N LYS A 205 3.66 19.69 -11.87
CA LYS A 205 4.00 19.19 -13.21
C LYS A 205 3.85 17.67 -13.31
N LEU A 206 4.37 16.92 -12.33
CA LEU A 206 4.20 15.46 -12.27
C LEU A 206 2.73 15.03 -12.18
N ALA A 207 1.88 15.81 -11.51
CA ALA A 207 0.47 15.48 -11.37
C ALA A 207 -0.31 15.70 -12.68
N TYR A 208 -0.03 16.78 -13.41
CA TYR A 208 -0.84 17.21 -14.55
C TYR A 208 -0.25 16.87 -15.94
N ASP A 209 1.06 16.67 -16.05
CA ASP A 209 1.71 16.24 -17.30
C ASP A 209 1.97 14.72 -17.28
N LYS A 210 1.09 13.97 -17.93
CA LYS A 210 1.15 12.50 -18.06
C LYS A 210 2.49 12.01 -18.63
N THR A 211 3.01 12.68 -19.65
CA THR A 211 4.24 12.26 -20.34
C THR A 211 5.42 12.50 -19.42
N TYR A 212 5.47 13.68 -18.78
CA TYR A 212 6.52 14.00 -17.82
C TYR A 212 6.54 13.03 -16.65
N PHE A 213 5.37 12.71 -16.09
CA PHE A 213 5.23 11.71 -15.03
C PHE A 213 5.75 10.33 -15.45
N HIS A 214 5.37 9.85 -16.63
CA HIS A 214 5.84 8.56 -17.12
C HIS A 214 7.36 8.51 -17.24
N GLU A 215 7.97 9.55 -17.81
CA GLU A 215 9.42 9.64 -18.00
C GLU A 215 10.20 9.75 -16.68
N LYS A 216 9.72 10.57 -15.73
CA LYS A 216 10.43 10.83 -14.46
C LYS A 216 10.17 9.80 -13.36
N VAL A 217 8.94 9.30 -13.25
CA VAL A 217 8.46 8.49 -12.13
C VAL A 217 8.09 7.08 -12.59
N GLY A 218 7.28 6.98 -13.66
CA GLY A 218 6.77 5.70 -14.15
C GLY A 218 7.88 4.72 -14.56
N LYS A 219 8.82 5.16 -15.42
CA LYS A 219 9.97 4.35 -15.85
C LYS A 219 10.91 3.94 -14.71
N MET A 220 10.99 4.77 -13.66
CA MET A 220 11.82 4.50 -12.49
C MET A 220 11.12 3.62 -11.44
N GLN A 221 9.81 3.36 -11.62
CA GLN A 221 8.94 2.66 -10.67
C GLN A 221 9.09 3.22 -9.25
N TYR A 222 9.09 4.55 -9.13
CA TYR A 222 9.14 5.20 -7.83
C TYR A 222 7.82 5.04 -7.10
N ASN A 223 7.94 4.70 -5.81
CA ASN A 223 6.87 4.84 -4.85
C ASN A 223 6.76 6.29 -4.37
N LEU A 224 5.79 6.57 -3.50
CA LEU A 224 5.53 7.94 -3.04
C LEU A 224 6.78 8.59 -2.45
N SER A 225 7.51 7.90 -1.57
CA SER A 225 8.62 8.49 -0.84
C SER A 225 9.75 8.94 -1.77
N ARG A 226 10.13 8.09 -2.73
CA ARG A 226 11.12 8.42 -3.76
C ARG A 226 10.64 9.56 -4.66
N THR A 227 9.38 9.57 -5.08
CA THR A 227 8.83 10.65 -5.91
C THR A 227 8.87 11.99 -5.17
N LEU A 228 8.45 12.02 -3.90
CA LEU A 228 8.49 13.23 -3.09
C LEU A 228 9.93 13.71 -2.85
N SER A 229 10.84 12.77 -2.55
CA SER A 229 12.27 13.06 -2.35
C SER A 229 12.91 13.65 -3.62
N VAL A 230 12.65 13.07 -4.80
CA VAL A 230 13.15 13.61 -6.07
C VAL A 230 12.55 15.00 -6.36
N ALA A 231 11.25 15.18 -6.11
CA ALA A 231 10.58 16.45 -6.41
C ALA A 231 11.03 17.60 -5.48
N SER A 232 11.43 17.29 -4.24
CA SER A 232 11.87 18.29 -3.26
C SER A 232 13.38 18.36 -3.06
N GLY A 233 14.18 17.58 -3.81
CA GLY A 233 15.62 17.47 -3.57
C GLY A 233 15.96 16.89 -2.19
N GLY A 234 15.08 16.05 -1.64
CA GLY A 234 15.23 15.41 -0.33
C GLY A 234 14.64 16.17 0.85
N GLU A 235 14.12 17.39 0.63
CA GLU A 235 13.45 18.17 1.68
C GLU A 235 12.17 17.49 2.17
N LYS A 236 11.95 17.53 3.49
CA LYS A 236 10.85 16.83 4.17
C LYS A 236 9.51 17.56 3.97
N TRP A 237 8.50 16.80 3.58
CA TRP A 237 7.11 17.22 3.35
C TRP A 237 6.32 17.30 4.67
N THR A 238 6.83 18.06 5.64
CA THR A 238 6.30 18.16 7.03
C THR A 238 4.89 18.74 7.13
N LYS A 239 4.42 19.45 6.08
CA LYS A 239 3.08 20.02 6.01
C LYS A 239 2.02 19.00 5.60
N VAL A 240 2.41 17.84 5.06
CA VAL A 240 1.46 16.81 4.61
C VAL A 240 0.77 16.17 5.83
N PRO A 241 -0.56 16.28 5.96
CA PRO A 241 -1.27 15.64 7.05
C PRO A 241 -1.20 14.11 6.91
N PHE A 242 -0.92 13.39 8.00
CA PHE A 242 -0.88 11.92 7.95
C PHE A 242 -2.24 11.32 7.58
N SER A 243 -3.35 11.99 7.90
CA SER A 243 -4.69 11.62 7.47
C SER A 243 -4.81 11.55 5.95
N LEU A 244 -4.20 12.50 5.22
CA LEU A 244 -4.19 12.53 3.76
C LEU A 244 -3.48 11.30 3.17
N LEU A 245 -2.41 10.84 3.82
CA LEU A 245 -1.69 9.62 3.44
C LEU A 245 -2.54 8.37 3.66
N ILE A 246 -3.24 8.27 4.80
CA ILE A 246 -4.13 7.14 5.11
C ILE A 246 -5.31 7.06 4.13
N GLU A 247 -5.86 8.20 3.73
CA GLU A 247 -6.95 8.30 2.74
C GLU A 247 -6.49 8.01 1.31
N GLY A 248 -5.29 8.46 0.95
CA GLY A 248 -4.81 8.45 -0.43
C GLY A 248 -4.05 7.19 -0.83
N LEU A 249 -3.40 6.52 0.12
CA LEU A 249 -2.64 5.30 -0.16
C LEU A 249 -3.54 4.06 -0.08
N PRO A 250 -3.36 3.10 -1.01
CA PRO A 250 -4.05 1.80 -0.93
C PRO A 250 -3.72 1.07 0.37
N LYS A 251 -4.63 0.20 0.81
CA LYS A 251 -4.37 -0.69 1.95
C LYS A 251 -3.56 -1.90 1.54
N VAL A 252 -2.71 -2.41 2.44
CA VAL A 252 -1.94 -3.63 2.19
C VAL A 252 -2.87 -4.78 1.82
N GLN A 253 -2.60 -5.42 0.69
CA GLN A 253 -3.37 -6.57 0.20
C GLN A 253 -2.62 -7.90 0.37
N PRO A 254 -3.31 -9.01 0.64
CA PRO A 254 -2.70 -10.33 0.56
C PRO A 254 -2.22 -10.64 -0.86
N ARG A 255 -1.07 -11.33 -0.98
CA ARG A 255 -0.60 -11.87 -2.26
C ARG A 255 -0.97 -13.35 -2.32
N TYR A 256 -1.64 -13.73 -3.41
CA TYR A 256 -2.05 -15.09 -3.64
C TYR A 256 -0.95 -15.89 -4.33
N TYR A 257 -0.69 -17.08 -3.82
CA TYR A 257 0.23 -18.04 -4.41
C TYR A 257 -0.49 -19.37 -4.58
N SER A 258 -0.24 -20.04 -5.70
CA SER A 258 -0.69 -21.41 -5.89
C SER A 258 0.07 -22.34 -4.93
N ILE A 259 -0.65 -23.22 -4.25
CA ILE A 259 -0.05 -24.19 -3.35
C ILE A 259 0.70 -25.25 -4.17
N SER A 260 1.98 -25.45 -3.87
CA SER A 260 2.86 -26.40 -4.57
C SER A 260 3.03 -27.74 -3.82
N SER A 261 2.27 -27.96 -2.75
CA SER A 261 2.18 -29.23 -2.01
C SER A 261 0.90 -30.01 -2.33
N SER A 262 0.95 -31.34 -2.15
CA SER A 262 -0.25 -32.20 -2.21
C SER A 262 -0.84 -32.42 -0.83
N SER A 263 -2.11 -32.09 -0.65
CA SER A 263 -2.87 -32.30 0.60
C SER A 263 -2.95 -33.79 1.00
N LEU A 264 -2.85 -34.72 0.04
CA LEU A 264 -2.83 -36.16 0.31
C LEU A 264 -1.50 -36.66 0.87
N VAL A 265 -0.40 -35.93 0.62
CA VAL A 265 0.96 -36.32 1.04
C VAL A 265 1.38 -35.56 2.29
N GLN A 266 1.01 -34.28 2.38
CA GLN A 266 1.41 -33.38 3.46
C GLN A 266 0.22 -32.48 3.85
N PRO A 267 -0.83 -33.05 4.46
CA PRO A 267 -2.08 -32.34 4.77
C PRO A 267 -1.89 -31.13 5.70
N ASP A 268 -0.82 -31.19 6.48
CA ASP A 268 -0.50 -30.27 7.56
C ASP A 268 0.60 -29.26 7.20
N ARG A 269 1.11 -29.29 5.96
CA ARG A 269 2.16 -28.40 5.48
C ARG A 269 1.87 -27.90 4.07
N ILE A 270 1.62 -26.60 3.96
CA ILE A 270 1.43 -25.92 2.69
C ILE A 270 2.81 -25.54 2.14
N SER A 271 3.10 -25.95 0.90
CA SER A 271 4.27 -25.47 0.17
C SER A 271 3.91 -24.32 -0.75
N VAL A 272 4.79 -23.33 -0.85
CA VAL A 272 4.69 -22.21 -1.80
C VAL A 272 5.97 -22.14 -2.60
N THR A 273 5.83 -21.90 -3.90
CA THR A 273 6.96 -21.63 -4.79
C THR A 273 6.82 -20.22 -5.33
N ALA A 274 7.70 -19.31 -4.93
CA ALA A 274 7.61 -17.89 -5.24
C ALA A 274 8.91 -17.36 -5.86
N VAL A 275 8.82 -16.82 -7.08
CA VAL A 275 9.92 -16.06 -7.68
C VAL A 275 10.05 -14.74 -6.93
N VAL A 276 11.27 -14.37 -6.55
CA VAL A 276 11.56 -13.10 -5.89
C VAL A 276 11.54 -11.99 -6.91
N GLU A 277 10.64 -11.03 -6.72
CA GLU A 277 10.59 -9.83 -7.55
C GLU A 277 11.65 -8.83 -7.08
N SER A 278 12.74 -8.76 -7.84
CA SER A 278 13.80 -7.78 -7.68
C SER A 278 14.31 -7.36 -9.06
N GLN A 279 14.26 -6.06 -9.37
CA GLN A 279 14.60 -5.54 -10.69
C GLN A 279 15.56 -4.34 -10.58
N VAL A 280 16.66 -4.39 -11.32
CA VAL A 280 17.57 -3.25 -11.49
C VAL A 280 17.01 -2.37 -12.59
N ILE A 281 16.72 -1.11 -12.26
CA ILE A 281 16.16 -0.15 -13.21
C ILE A 281 17.26 0.83 -13.61
N SER A 282 17.48 0.99 -14.91
CA SER A 282 18.47 1.94 -15.42
C SER A 282 18.13 3.36 -14.97
N GLY A 283 19.08 4.05 -14.34
CA GLY A 283 18.90 5.39 -13.79
C GLY A 283 18.44 5.43 -12.32
N ARG A 284 18.12 4.28 -11.72
CA ARG A 284 17.82 4.15 -10.28
C ARG A 284 19.02 3.59 -9.53
N THR A 285 19.25 4.08 -8.31
CA THR A 285 20.39 3.66 -7.46
C THR A 285 20.11 2.40 -6.65
N ASP A 286 18.84 2.08 -6.42
CA ASP A 286 18.37 0.92 -5.67
C ASP A 286 17.49 -0.01 -6.53
N PRO A 287 17.48 -1.33 -6.28
CA PRO A 287 16.58 -2.23 -7.01
C PRO A 287 15.12 -2.01 -6.59
N PHE A 288 14.21 -2.12 -7.56
CA PHE A 288 12.80 -2.33 -7.24
C PHE A 288 12.63 -3.70 -6.60
N LYS A 289 11.82 -3.79 -5.54
CA LYS A 289 11.54 -5.04 -4.82
C LYS A 289 10.04 -5.22 -4.65
N GLY A 290 9.52 -6.39 -4.99
CA GLY A 290 8.15 -6.77 -4.66
C GLY A 290 8.02 -7.04 -3.17
N VAL A 291 6.99 -6.46 -2.52
CA VAL A 291 6.84 -6.51 -1.06
C VAL A 291 6.82 -7.95 -0.54
N ALA A 292 5.82 -8.76 -0.93
CA ALA A 292 5.62 -10.10 -0.38
C ALA A 292 6.80 -11.08 -0.58
N THR A 293 7.62 -10.88 -1.60
CA THR A 293 8.72 -11.81 -1.93
C THR A 293 10.08 -11.35 -1.39
N SER A 294 10.16 -10.12 -0.87
CA SER A 294 11.43 -9.44 -0.57
C SER A 294 11.43 -8.77 0.81
N SER A 295 10.35 -8.88 1.58
CA SER A 295 10.27 -8.39 2.95
C SER A 295 11.20 -9.19 3.86
N HIS A 296 12.10 -8.47 4.52
CA HIS A 296 12.91 -8.93 5.65
C HIS A 296 12.56 -8.11 6.88
#